data_AF-A0A1B6HFN6-F1
#
_entry.id   AF-A0A1B6HFN6-F1
#
_cell.length_a   1.000
_cell.length_b   1.000
_cell.length_c   1.000
_cell.angle_alpha   90.00
_cell.angle_beta   90.00
_cell.angle_gamma   90.00
#
_symmetry.space_group_name_H-M   'P 1'
#
loop_
_entity.id
_entity.type
_entity.pdbx_description
1 polymer ?
#
loop_
_entity_poly.entity_id
_entity_poly.type
_entity_poly.pdbx_seq_one_letter_code
_entity_poly.pdbx_strand_id
1 'polypeptide(L)'
;MQVVILAVTLLALGVAGLSDLSDIPGSYCGLRRIPCCTSREDSCSVPILGTLCYCDQFCNRAYNDDCCPDYRYVCLNETRTTTSPPLTIAVKPSCWYQNRYYAEGTGITINCNECKCQQVCRGAGCKHEMVCS
;
A
#
# COMPACT_ATOMS: atom_id res chain seq x y z
N MET A 1 -34.94 -34.13 6.22
CA MET A 1 -34.96 -32.70 6.61
C MET A 1 -33.74 -32.31 7.45
N GLN A 2 -33.38 -33.07 8.51
CA GLN A 2 -32.17 -32.79 9.32
C GLN A 2 -30.85 -32.77 8.54
N VAL A 3 -30.64 -33.68 7.58
CA VAL A 3 -29.38 -33.75 6.80
C VAL A 3 -29.18 -32.52 5.91
N VAL A 4 -30.28 -32.00 5.34
CA VAL A 4 -30.27 -30.78 4.50
C VAL A 4 -29.97 -29.55 5.35
N ILE A 5 -30.56 -29.46 6.55
CA ILE A 5 -30.32 -28.36 7.48
C ILE A 5 -28.86 -28.34 7.93
N LEU A 6 -28.28 -29.50 8.28
CA LEU A 6 -26.86 -29.64 8.64
C LEU A 6 -25.92 -29.21 7.51
N ALA A 7 -26.18 -29.64 6.27
CA ALA A 7 -25.39 -29.26 5.10
C ALA A 7 -25.48 -27.76 4.79
N VAL A 8 -26.68 -27.16 4.91
CA VAL A 8 -26.90 -25.72 4.72
C VAL A 8 -26.22 -24.90 5.81
N THR A 9 -26.24 -25.37 7.08
CA THR A 9 -25.51 -24.69 8.17
C THR A 9 -23.99 -24.79 8.01
N LEU A 10 -23.46 -25.93 7.54
CA LEU A 10 -22.04 -26.11 7.25
C LEU A 10 -21.57 -25.24 6.07
N LEU A 11 -22.40 -25.10 5.02
CA LEU A 11 -22.13 -24.16 3.93
C LEU A 11 -22.17 -22.70 4.40
N ALA A 12 -23.12 -22.33 5.27
CA ALA A 12 -23.25 -20.97 5.79
C ALA A 12 -22.07 -20.55 6.70
N LEU A 13 -21.51 -21.50 7.46
CA LEU A 13 -20.30 -21.27 8.27
C LEU A 13 -19.03 -21.06 7.41
N GLY A 14 -19.03 -21.53 6.16
CA GLY A 14 -17.91 -21.36 5.22
C GLY A 14 -17.81 -19.99 4.55
N VAL A 15 -18.80 -19.10 4.76
CA VAL A 15 -18.87 -17.77 4.10
C VAL A 15 -18.72 -16.61 5.10
N ALA A 16 -18.39 -16.89 6.37
CA ALA A 16 -17.92 -15.86 7.28
C ALA A 16 -16.52 -15.41 6.81
N GLY A 17 -16.52 -14.48 5.84
CA GLY A 17 -15.33 -13.94 5.22
C GLY A 17 -14.45 -13.29 6.27
N LEU A 18 -13.32 -13.96 6.55
CA LEU A 18 -12.15 -13.42 7.22
C LEU A 18 -11.68 -12.21 6.38
N SER A 19 -12.24 -11.03 6.66
CA SER A 19 -11.95 -9.82 5.90
C SER A 19 -10.72 -9.19 6.53
N ASP A 20 -9.58 -9.85 6.34
CA ASP A 20 -8.31 -9.30 6.79
C ASP A 20 -7.94 -8.12 5.88
N LEU A 21 -8.15 -6.90 6.37
CA LEU A 21 -7.80 -5.67 5.68
C LEU A 21 -6.29 -5.39 5.72
N SER A 22 -5.50 -6.14 6.50
CA SER A 22 -4.08 -5.84 6.79
C SER A 22 -3.19 -5.74 5.55
N ASP A 23 -3.53 -6.43 4.47
CA ASP A 23 -2.75 -6.44 3.22
C ASP A 23 -3.12 -5.32 2.23
N ILE A 24 -4.11 -4.47 2.55
CA ILE A 24 -4.51 -3.38 1.67
C ILE A 24 -3.53 -2.20 1.83
N PRO A 25 -2.75 -1.85 0.79
CA PRO A 25 -1.81 -0.75 0.88
C PRO A 25 -2.54 0.60 0.95
N GLY A 26 -1.95 1.56 1.65
CA GLY A 26 -2.47 2.93 1.73
C GLY A 26 -2.27 3.56 3.10
N SER A 27 -2.52 4.87 3.18
CA SER A 27 -2.69 5.59 4.43
C SER A 27 -4.17 5.94 4.58
N TYR A 28 -4.75 5.61 5.72
CA TYR A 28 -6.16 5.76 6.03
C TYR A 28 -6.31 6.61 7.31
N CYS A 29 -5.91 6.09 8.47
CA CYS A 29 -5.81 6.86 9.71
C CYS A 29 -4.84 8.03 9.59
N GLY A 30 -3.71 7.85 8.89
CA GLY A 30 -2.70 8.90 8.72
C GLY A 30 -3.17 10.11 7.88
N LEU A 31 -4.23 9.96 7.07
CA LEU A 31 -4.79 11.04 6.27
C LEU A 31 -5.86 11.85 7.00
N ARG A 32 -6.33 11.38 8.17
CA ARG A 32 -7.30 12.09 8.98
C ARG A 32 -6.66 13.30 9.65
N ARG A 33 -7.43 14.37 9.86
CA ARG A 33 -7.00 15.54 10.63
C ARG A 33 -6.66 15.18 12.09
N ILE A 34 -7.46 14.29 12.67
CA ILE A 34 -7.19 13.65 13.97
C ILE A 34 -7.00 12.16 13.66
N PRO A 35 -5.74 11.66 13.68
CA PRO A 35 -5.45 10.30 13.23
C PRO A 35 -6.11 9.20 14.06
N CYS A 36 -6.29 9.42 15.35
CA CYS A 36 -6.68 8.39 16.31
C CYS A 36 -7.78 8.90 17.25
N CYS A 37 -8.80 8.07 17.50
CA CYS A 37 -9.90 8.41 18.40
C CYS A 37 -9.88 7.56 19.67
N THR A 38 -10.18 8.18 20.81
CA THR A 38 -10.24 7.54 22.13
C THR A 38 -11.63 7.01 22.49
N SER A 39 -12.58 7.03 21.56
CA SER A 39 -13.93 6.48 21.72
C SER A 39 -14.46 6.00 20.35
N ARG A 40 -15.57 5.24 20.35
CA ARG A 40 -16.32 4.93 19.13
C ARG A 40 -17.04 6.19 18.70
N GLU A 41 -16.35 7.01 17.93
CA GLU A 41 -16.99 8.06 17.17
C GLU A 41 -17.19 7.54 15.75
N ASP A 42 -18.40 7.61 15.21
CA ASP A 42 -18.66 7.22 13.82
C ASP A 42 -17.83 8.06 12.84
N SER A 43 -17.49 9.29 13.26
CA SER A 43 -16.55 10.17 12.59
C SER A 43 -15.14 9.57 12.47
N CYS A 44 -14.82 8.52 13.24
CA CYS A 44 -13.55 7.81 13.25
C CYS A 44 -13.41 6.74 12.16
N SER A 45 -14.43 6.60 11.32
CA SER A 45 -14.40 5.76 10.13
C SER A 45 -13.75 6.47 8.94
N VAL A 46 -13.19 5.68 8.02
CA VAL A 46 -12.65 6.15 6.73
C VAL A 46 -13.02 5.15 5.62
N PRO A 47 -13.24 5.62 4.37
CA PRO A 47 -13.57 4.73 3.27
C PRO A 47 -12.42 3.79 2.88
N ILE A 48 -12.74 2.51 2.67
CA ILE A 48 -11.82 1.50 2.14
C ILE A 48 -12.58 0.51 1.27
N LEU A 49 -12.17 0.28 0.01
CA LEU A 49 -12.76 -0.69 -0.92
C LEU A 49 -14.30 -0.71 -0.99
N GLY A 50 -14.95 0.45 -0.86
CA GLY A 50 -16.43 0.56 -0.90
C GLY A 50 -17.14 0.26 0.42
N THR A 51 -16.39 0.01 1.50
CA THR A 51 -16.86 -0.07 2.89
C THR A 51 -16.12 0.96 3.76
N LEU A 52 -16.21 0.82 5.08
CA LEU A 52 -15.52 1.65 6.08
C LEU A 52 -14.54 0.80 6.90
N CYS A 53 -13.43 1.42 7.29
CA CYS A 53 -12.58 0.94 8.39
C CYS A 53 -12.46 1.99 9.49
N TYR A 54 -12.05 1.58 10.69
CA TYR A 54 -12.00 2.44 11.88
C TYR A 54 -10.58 2.69 12.39
N CYS A 55 -10.39 3.89 12.95
CA CYS A 55 -9.12 4.38 13.52
C CYS A 55 -9.21 4.63 15.04
N ASP A 56 -10.14 3.97 15.72
CA ASP A 56 -10.40 4.19 17.14
C ASP A 56 -9.66 3.19 18.04
N GLN A 57 -9.63 3.46 19.35
CA GLN A 57 -8.96 2.64 20.35
C GLN A 57 -9.42 1.17 20.41
N PHE A 58 -10.59 0.83 19.85
CA PHE A 58 -11.05 -0.56 19.82
C PHE A 58 -10.22 -1.42 18.86
N CYS A 59 -9.41 -0.78 17.99
CA CYS A 59 -8.40 -1.43 17.17
C CYS A 59 -7.13 -1.82 17.93
N ASN A 60 -6.99 -1.42 19.20
CA ASN A 60 -5.94 -1.92 20.09
C ASN A 60 -6.26 -3.33 20.63
N ARG A 61 -6.57 -4.28 19.74
CA ARG A 61 -6.74 -5.70 20.04
C ARG A 61 -6.20 -6.54 18.90
N ALA A 62 -5.74 -7.77 19.17
CA ALA A 62 -4.94 -8.57 18.24
C ALA A 62 -5.59 -8.80 16.86
N TYR A 63 -6.92 -8.90 16.78
CA TYR A 63 -7.64 -9.19 15.55
C TYR A 63 -8.91 -8.35 15.43
N ASN A 64 -9.11 -7.75 14.26
CA ASN A 64 -10.34 -7.04 13.86
C ASN A 64 -10.42 -6.87 12.36
N ASP A 65 -11.53 -7.31 11.81
CA ASP A 65 -11.84 -7.18 10.39
C ASP A 65 -12.22 -5.73 9.99
N ASP A 66 -12.61 -4.89 10.94
CA ASP A 66 -13.07 -3.51 10.68
C ASP A 66 -12.01 -2.43 10.91
N CYS A 67 -10.81 -2.81 11.36
CA CYS A 67 -9.74 -1.86 11.64
C CYS A 67 -8.98 -1.46 10.38
N CYS A 68 -8.59 -0.19 10.30
CA CYS A 68 -7.79 0.24 9.17
C CYS A 68 -6.43 -0.45 9.17
N PRO A 69 -5.88 -0.78 7.98
CA PRO A 69 -4.58 -1.45 7.85
C PRO A 69 -3.44 -0.66 8.50
N ASP A 70 -3.66 0.64 8.71
CA ASP A 70 -2.68 1.57 9.26
C ASP A 70 -2.79 1.93 10.72
N TYR A 71 -3.81 1.43 11.41
CA TYR A 71 -4.08 1.82 12.78
C TYR A 71 -2.88 1.57 13.71
N ARG A 72 -2.28 0.38 13.69
CA ARG A 72 -1.21 0.04 14.64
C ARG A 72 0.02 0.93 14.49
N TYR A 73 0.40 1.23 13.25
CA TYR A 73 1.59 2.06 13.03
C TYR A 73 1.33 3.55 13.20
N VAL A 74 0.10 4.03 12.91
CA VAL A 74 -0.27 5.45 13.11
C VAL A 74 -0.61 5.76 14.56
N CYS A 75 -1.36 4.88 15.22
CA CYS A 75 -1.97 5.16 16.54
C CYS A 75 -1.29 4.47 17.71
N LEU A 76 -0.61 3.35 17.50
CA LEU A 76 0.16 2.67 18.54
C LEU A 76 1.68 2.88 18.36
N ASN A 77 2.08 3.58 17.30
CA ASN A 77 3.48 3.81 16.94
C ASN A 77 4.28 2.50 16.84
N GLU A 78 3.61 1.40 16.49
CA GLU A 78 4.25 0.12 16.30
C GLU A 78 5.12 0.17 15.04
N THR A 79 6.38 -0.22 15.18
CA THR A 79 7.23 -0.45 14.02
C THR A 79 6.64 -1.58 13.22
N ARG A 80 6.37 -1.34 11.94
CA ARG A 80 5.91 -2.35 10.99
C ARG A 80 6.88 -3.54 11.07
N THR A 81 6.49 -4.63 11.73
CA THR A 81 7.21 -5.90 11.74
C THR A 81 7.03 -6.49 10.35
N THR A 82 7.89 -6.06 9.43
CA THR A 82 7.86 -6.45 8.03
C THR A 82 8.19 -7.93 7.86
N THR A 83 7.20 -8.80 8.01
CA THR A 83 7.12 -10.02 7.18
C THR A 83 6.54 -9.68 5.80
N SER A 84 5.74 -8.61 5.71
CA SER A 84 5.44 -7.95 4.43
C SER A 84 6.64 -7.07 4.04
N PRO A 85 7.26 -7.27 2.86
CA PRO A 85 8.40 -6.46 2.45
C PRO A 85 8.06 -4.98 2.61
N PRO A 86 9.02 -4.14 3.06
CA PRO A 86 8.79 -2.71 3.09
C PRO A 86 8.22 -2.29 1.73
N LEU A 87 7.21 -1.43 1.74
CA LEU A 87 6.82 -0.63 0.58
C LEU A 87 8.02 0.24 0.21
N THR A 88 9.07 -0.40 -0.29
CA THR A 88 9.97 0.20 -1.23
C THR A 88 9.06 0.45 -2.41
N ILE A 89 8.63 1.70 -2.55
CA ILE A 89 8.54 2.23 -3.90
C ILE A 89 9.93 1.96 -4.44
N ALA A 90 10.09 0.84 -5.14
CA ALA A 90 11.29 0.57 -5.89
C ALA A 90 11.30 1.66 -6.94
N VAL A 91 11.88 2.81 -6.57
CA VAL A 91 12.17 3.90 -7.49
C VAL A 91 13.18 3.28 -8.42
N LYS A 92 12.68 2.63 -9.47
CA LYS A 92 13.52 2.05 -10.49
C LYS A 92 14.39 3.20 -10.98
N PRO A 93 15.72 3.01 -11.05
CA PRO A 93 16.59 4.03 -11.59
C PRO A 93 16.06 4.47 -12.95
N SER A 94 15.85 5.78 -13.12
CA SER A 94 15.18 6.32 -14.29
C SER A 94 15.77 7.65 -14.71
N CYS A 95 15.70 7.92 -16.01
CA CYS A 95 16.06 9.18 -16.63
C CYS A 95 14.80 10.04 -16.79
N TRP A 96 14.89 11.32 -16.45
CA TRP A 96 13.83 12.30 -16.73
C TRP A 96 14.09 12.99 -18.07
N TYR A 97 13.18 12.86 -19.02
CA TYR A 97 13.28 13.51 -20.33
C TYR A 97 11.88 13.86 -20.86
N GLN A 98 11.71 15.09 -21.37
CA GLN A 98 10.43 15.61 -21.90
C GLN A 98 9.20 15.29 -21.03
N ASN A 99 9.30 15.59 -19.74
CA ASN A 99 8.21 15.39 -18.78
C ASN A 99 7.78 13.93 -18.55
N ARG A 100 8.66 12.97 -18.86
CA ARG A 100 8.45 11.53 -18.70
C ARG A 100 9.67 10.86 -18.06
N TYR A 101 9.42 9.85 -17.25
CA TYR A 101 10.45 8.95 -16.72
C TYR A 101 10.67 7.76 -17.66
N TYR A 102 11.93 7.47 -17.94
CA TYR A 102 12.38 6.31 -18.71
C TYR A 102 13.18 5.39 -17.79
N ALA A 103 12.81 4.12 -17.71
CA ALA A 103 13.57 3.16 -16.92
C ALA A 103 14.99 2.97 -17.50
N GLU A 104 15.95 2.66 -16.64
CA GLU A 104 17.31 2.30 -17.08
C GLU A 104 17.28 1.23 -18.18
N GLY A 105 18.10 1.44 -19.21
CA GLY A 105 18.17 0.59 -20.39
C GLY A 105 17.15 0.90 -21.49
N THR A 106 16.15 1.77 -21.23
CA THR A 106 15.19 2.18 -22.27
C THR A 106 15.90 2.98 -23.37
N GLY A 107 15.75 2.53 -24.62
CA GLY A 107 16.22 3.22 -25.82
C GLY A 107 15.10 4.06 -26.46
N ILE A 108 15.38 5.31 -26.78
CA ILE A 108 14.50 6.21 -27.53
C ILE A 108 15.30 7.02 -28.55
N THR A 109 14.62 7.55 -29.56
CA THR A 109 15.24 8.47 -30.51
C THR A 109 15.07 9.91 -30.05
N ILE A 110 16.17 10.65 -29.89
CA ILE A 110 16.18 12.09 -29.60
C ILE A 110 16.92 12.79 -30.72
N ASN A 111 16.25 13.70 -31.45
CA ASN A 111 16.86 14.48 -32.54
C ASN A 111 17.66 13.60 -33.53
N CYS A 112 17.06 12.49 -33.99
CA CYS A 112 17.66 11.50 -34.89
C CYS A 112 18.80 10.64 -34.31
N ASN A 113 19.20 10.85 -33.05
CA ASN A 113 20.18 10.01 -32.37
C ASN A 113 19.51 8.90 -31.59
N GLU A 114 20.13 7.72 -31.54
CA GLU A 114 19.69 6.62 -30.68
C GLU A 114 20.23 6.87 -29.27
N CYS A 115 19.31 7.02 -28.31
CA CYS A 115 19.65 7.40 -26.95
C CYS A 115 19.15 6.36 -25.96
N LYS A 116 19.99 6.00 -24.99
CA LYS A 116 19.67 5.02 -23.97
C LYS A 116 19.75 5.67 -22.58
N CYS A 117 18.76 5.39 -21.73
CA CYS A 117 18.85 5.77 -20.33
C CYS A 117 19.92 4.93 -19.63
N GLN A 118 20.99 5.57 -19.14
CA GLN A 118 22.15 4.89 -18.55
C GLN A 118 22.65 5.63 -17.31
N GLN A 119 23.23 4.89 -16.37
CA GLN A 119 23.98 5.48 -15.27
C GLN A 119 25.31 6.05 -15.77
N VAL A 120 25.51 7.35 -15.58
CA VAL A 120 26.74 8.06 -15.89
C VAL A 120 27.40 8.51 -14.58
N CYS A 121 28.61 8.02 -14.34
CA CYS A 121 29.41 8.39 -13.18
C CYS A 121 30.45 9.44 -13.56
N ARG A 122 30.51 10.55 -12.80
CA ARG A 122 31.52 11.61 -12.95
C ARG A 122 32.05 11.98 -11.57
N GLY A 123 33.36 11.83 -11.36
CA GLY A 123 33.99 12.02 -10.05
C GLY A 123 33.46 11.03 -9.02
N ALA A 124 33.02 11.52 -7.85
CA ALA A 124 32.50 10.70 -6.75
C ALA A 124 30.99 10.36 -6.86
N GLY A 125 30.29 10.81 -7.91
CA GLY A 125 28.83 10.66 -8.03
C GLY A 125 28.38 10.00 -9.33
N CYS A 126 27.25 9.30 -9.26
CA CYS A 126 26.58 8.69 -10.40
C CYS A 126 25.14 9.22 -10.52
N LYS A 127 24.69 9.43 -11.76
CA LYS A 127 23.32 9.83 -12.09
C LYS A 127 22.86 9.20 -13.38
N HIS A 128 21.56 9.00 -13.53
CA HIS A 128 20.98 8.46 -14.76
C HIS A 128 20.74 9.59 -15.78
N GLU A 129 21.33 9.46 -16.96
CA GLU A 129 21.25 10.42 -18.06
C GLU A 129 20.87 9.71 -19.37
N MET A 130 20.26 10.46 -20.29
CA MET A 130 20.08 9.98 -21.66
C MET A 130 21.42 10.09 -22.40
N VAL A 131 22.03 8.96 -22.72
CA VAL A 131 23.29 8.88 -23.46
C VAL A 131 22.98 8.54 -24.90
N CYS A 132 23.38 9.41 -25.82
CA CYS A 132 23.10 9.28 -27.25
C CYS A 132 24.38 8.98 -28.03
N SER A 133 24.26 8.16 -29.08
CA SER A 133 25.31 7.87 -30.07
C SER A 133 24.98 8.48 -31.42
#